data_AF-A0A2D6M9T5-F1
#
_entry.id   AF-A0A2D6M9T5-F1
#
_cell.length_a   1.000
_cell.length_b   1.000
_cell.length_c   1.000
_cell.angle_alpha   90.00
_cell.angle_beta   90.00
_cell.angle_gamma   90.00
#
_symmetry.space_group_name_H-M   'P 1'
#
loop_
_entity.id
_entity.type
_entity.pdbx_description
1 polymer ?
#
loop_
_entity_poly.entity_id
_entity_poly.type
_entity_poly.pdbx_seq_one_letter_code
_entity_poly.pdbx_strand_id
1 'polypeptide(L)'
;MMRLEDIKRKDLETYIYEGHKDAYGVKGRHYKFDTMSMEKLREEADRIADAIDVALEEEKEAKNQALEEFEKEVETFIASGAGNRKTALRWMLLLSELELDENDPQDIEHWVWKKGILFTDTGRELVKELDHILSQEMWQTVQMNIKLAKESG
;
A
#
# COMPACT_ATOMS: atom_id res chain seq x y z
N MET A 1 -24.92 18.63 34.00
CA MET A 1 -23.60 19.25 33.72
C MET A 1 -22.57 18.14 33.77
N MET A 2 -21.85 17.91 32.67
CA MET A 2 -20.79 16.89 32.58
C MET A 2 -19.57 17.33 33.40
N ARG A 3 -18.91 16.42 34.13
CA ARG A 3 -17.73 16.75 34.94
C ARG A 3 -16.46 16.64 34.08
N LEU A 4 -15.41 17.37 34.44
CA LEU A 4 -14.11 17.29 33.77
C LEU A 4 -13.51 15.87 33.76
N GLU A 5 -13.78 15.09 34.81
CA GLU A 5 -13.36 13.69 34.89
C GLU A 5 -14.06 12.80 33.84
N ASP A 6 -15.33 13.07 33.54
CA ASP A 6 -16.09 12.33 32.52
C ASP A 6 -15.54 12.59 31.12
N ILE A 7 -15.04 13.82 30.87
CA ILE A 7 -14.43 14.19 29.59
C ILE A 7 -13.12 13.43 29.40
N LYS A 8 -12.23 13.45 30.40
CA LYS A 8 -10.96 12.70 30.36
C LYS A 8 -11.17 11.19 30.20
N ARG A 9 -12.21 10.65 30.81
CA ARG A 9 -12.59 9.24 30.64
C ARG A 9 -12.97 8.95 29.20
N LYS A 10 -13.87 9.76 28.64
CA LYS A 10 -14.36 9.60 27.26
C LYS A 10 -13.22 9.71 26.24
N ASP A 11 -12.22 10.54 26.49
CA ASP A 11 -11.05 10.67 25.63
C ASP A 11 -10.27 9.35 25.57
N LEU A 12 -10.05 8.69 26.71
CA LEU A 12 -9.42 7.37 26.77
C LEU A 12 -10.26 6.30 26.06
N GLU A 13 -11.57 6.26 26.32
CA GLU A 13 -12.47 5.31 25.65
C GLU A 13 -12.45 5.50 24.12
N THR A 14 -12.44 6.74 23.65
CA THR A 14 -12.36 7.08 22.22
C THR A 14 -11.01 6.66 21.64
N TYR A 15 -9.92 6.96 22.35
CA TYR A 15 -8.58 6.57 21.95
C TYR A 15 -8.44 5.05 21.81
N ILE A 16 -8.90 4.27 22.79
CA ILE A 16 -8.89 2.80 22.71
C ILE A 16 -9.76 2.30 21.54
N TYR A 17 -10.97 2.85 21.39
CA TYR A 17 -11.93 2.41 20.38
C TYR A 17 -11.42 2.64 18.95
N GLU A 18 -10.90 3.84 18.67
CA GLU A 18 -10.38 4.18 17.34
C GLU A 18 -8.97 3.63 17.13
N GLY A 19 -8.08 3.71 18.12
CA GLY A 19 -6.70 3.22 18.05
C GLY A 19 -6.60 1.71 17.84
N HIS A 20 -7.59 0.93 18.27
CA HIS A 20 -7.67 -0.50 17.94
C HIS A 20 -7.72 -0.74 16.41
N LYS A 21 -8.25 0.22 15.63
CA LYS A 21 -8.24 0.13 14.16
C LYS A 21 -6.83 0.27 13.61
N ASP A 22 -6.04 1.17 14.18
CA ASP A 22 -4.67 1.40 13.74
C ASP A 22 -3.75 0.26 14.20
N ALA A 23 -3.97 -0.28 15.41
CA ALA A 23 -3.24 -1.44 15.93
C ALA A 23 -3.55 -2.76 15.23
N TYR A 24 -4.82 -3.01 14.87
CA TYR A 24 -5.29 -4.35 14.47
C TYR A 24 -6.22 -4.38 13.25
N GLY A 25 -6.39 -3.25 12.55
CA GLY A 25 -7.21 -3.16 11.33
C GLY A 25 -8.73 -3.11 11.55
N VAL A 26 -9.23 -3.22 12.79
CA VAL A 26 -10.67 -3.19 13.11
C VAL A 26 -10.97 -2.27 14.29
N LYS A 27 -12.11 -1.58 14.29
CA LYS A 27 -12.48 -0.75 15.46
C LYS A 27 -12.74 -1.62 16.70
N GLY A 28 -12.47 -1.07 17.88
CA GLY A 28 -12.65 -1.71 19.19
C GLY A 28 -14.10 -1.93 19.61
N ARG A 29 -14.96 -2.47 18.74
CA ARG A 29 -16.40 -2.64 18.98
C ARG A 29 -16.74 -3.63 20.10
N HIS A 30 -15.77 -4.43 20.53
CA HIS A 30 -15.93 -5.45 21.55
C HIS A 30 -15.73 -4.92 22.99
N TYR A 31 -15.20 -3.69 23.15
CA TYR A 31 -14.99 -3.12 24.48
C TYR A 31 -16.31 -2.78 25.17
N LYS A 32 -16.40 -3.14 26.45
CA LYS A 32 -17.47 -2.74 27.38
C LYS A 32 -16.92 -1.71 28.35
N PHE A 33 -16.77 -0.47 27.88
CA PHE A 33 -16.09 0.60 28.62
C PHE A 33 -16.77 0.92 29.94
N ASP A 34 -18.09 0.79 30.04
CA ASP A 34 -18.87 0.95 31.27
C ASP A 34 -18.39 0.04 32.42
N THR A 35 -17.80 -1.11 32.10
CA THR A 35 -17.26 -2.06 33.10
C THR A 35 -15.80 -1.80 33.49
N MET A 36 -15.10 -0.87 32.82
CA MET A 36 -13.67 -0.61 33.05
C MET A 36 -13.46 0.50 34.08
N SER A 37 -12.53 0.31 35.02
CA SER A 37 -12.06 1.39 35.89
C SER A 37 -11.21 2.40 35.12
N MET A 38 -11.01 3.61 35.68
CA MET A 38 -10.10 4.59 35.07
C MET A 38 -8.66 4.08 34.93
N GLU A 39 -8.21 3.26 35.87
CA GLU A 39 -6.88 2.61 35.81
C GLU A 39 -6.81 1.64 34.63
N LYS A 40 -7.79 0.74 34.48
CA LYS A 40 -7.85 -0.18 33.33
C LYS A 40 -7.94 0.53 31.99
N LEU A 41 -8.63 1.68 31.91
CA LEU A 41 -8.66 2.48 30.69
C LEU A 41 -7.29 3.06 30.34
N ARG A 42 -6.47 3.42 31.34
CA ARG A 42 -5.12 3.91 31.09
C ARG A 42 -4.20 2.78 30.64
N GLU A 43 -4.21 1.66 31.35
CA GLU A 43 -3.45 0.47 30.97
C GLU A 43 -3.80 -0.01 29.56
N GLU A 44 -5.08 0.00 29.22
CA GLU A 44 -5.54 -0.40 27.89
C GLU A 44 -5.15 0.62 26.81
N ALA A 45 -5.17 1.91 27.13
CA ALA A 45 -4.67 2.93 26.21
C ALA A 45 -3.17 2.76 25.96
N ASP A 46 -2.36 2.53 27.01
CA ASP A 46 -0.92 2.29 26.86
C ASP A 46 -0.67 1.03 25.99
N ARG A 47 -1.42 -0.06 26.23
CA ARG A 47 -1.37 -1.28 25.41
C ARG A 47 -1.69 -1.02 23.93
N ILE A 48 -2.71 -0.20 23.65
CA ILE A 48 -3.08 0.17 22.29
C ILE A 48 -2.00 1.04 21.65
N ALA A 49 -1.39 1.97 22.39
CA ALA A 49 -0.29 2.79 21.90
C ALA A 49 0.90 1.92 21.46
N ASP A 50 1.33 1.00 22.33
CA ASP A 50 2.42 0.06 22.01
C ASP A 50 2.10 -0.79 20.77
N ALA A 51 0.84 -1.25 20.65
CA ALA A 51 0.42 -2.05 19.50
C ALA A 51 0.37 -1.24 18.19
N ILE A 52 0.02 0.05 18.26
CA ILE A 52 0.10 0.96 17.10
C ILE A 52 1.55 1.12 16.67
N ASP A 53 2.47 1.35 17.60
CA ASP A 53 3.89 1.52 17.29
C ASP A 53 4.48 0.28 16.61
N VAL A 54 4.12 -0.91 17.08
CA VAL A 54 4.48 -2.18 16.42
C VAL A 54 3.90 -2.26 15.01
N ALA A 55 2.60 -2.00 14.84
CA ALA A 55 1.95 -2.07 13.54
C ALA A 55 2.55 -1.07 12.53
N LEU A 56 2.93 0.12 12.98
CA LEU A 56 3.60 1.13 12.15
C LEU A 56 4.99 0.68 11.71
N GLU A 57 5.78 0.07 12.60
CA GLU A 57 7.11 -0.45 12.22
C GLU A 57 6.98 -1.65 11.29
N GLU A 58 6.06 -2.58 11.54
CA GLU A 58 5.76 -3.70 10.64
C GLU A 58 5.32 -3.21 9.25
N GLU A 59 4.45 -2.19 9.17
CA GLU A 59 4.04 -1.59 7.89
C GLU A 59 5.24 -0.96 7.16
N LYS A 60 6.13 -0.29 7.90
CA LYS A 60 7.34 0.32 7.34
C LYS A 60 8.32 -0.73 6.84
N GLU A 61 8.56 -1.80 7.59
CA GLU A 61 9.40 -2.92 7.18
C GLU A 61 8.83 -3.62 5.94
N ALA A 62 7.52 -3.91 5.92
CA ALA A 62 6.85 -4.51 4.78
C ALA A 62 6.96 -3.66 3.51
N LYS A 63 6.79 -2.33 3.62
CA LYS A 63 6.99 -1.40 2.49
C LYS A 63 8.43 -1.40 1.98
N ASN A 64 9.41 -1.43 2.88
CA ASN A 64 10.82 -1.47 2.50
C ASN A 64 11.19 -2.79 1.82
N GLN A 65 10.70 -3.90 2.34
CA GLN A 65 10.90 -5.22 1.74
C GLN A 65 10.26 -5.29 0.35
N ALA A 66 9.03 -4.82 0.20
CA ALA A 66 8.34 -4.77 -1.08
C ALA A 66 9.09 -3.91 -2.12
N LEU A 67 9.69 -2.79 -1.69
CA LEU A 67 10.53 -1.97 -2.55
C LEU A 67 11.82 -2.70 -2.97
N GLU A 68 12.49 -3.38 -2.03
CA GLU A 68 13.69 -4.16 -2.35
C GLU A 68 13.39 -5.31 -3.33
N GLU A 69 12.28 -6.02 -3.12
CA GLU A 69 11.81 -7.08 -4.02
C GLU A 69 11.48 -6.54 -5.40
N PHE A 70 10.80 -5.40 -5.48
CA PHE A 70 10.50 -4.72 -6.73
C PHE A 70 11.77 -4.34 -7.51
N GLU A 71 12.75 -3.72 -6.85
CA GLU A 71 13.99 -3.31 -7.52
C GLU A 71 14.82 -4.53 -7.97
N LYS A 72 14.82 -5.63 -7.21
CA LYS A 72 15.42 -6.91 -7.65
C LYS A 72 14.74 -7.48 -8.89
N GLU A 73 13.41 -7.36 -8.99
CA GLU A 73 12.66 -7.79 -10.17
C GLU A 73 13.07 -6.94 -11.37
N VAL A 74 13.16 -5.61 -11.23
CA VAL A 74 13.65 -4.71 -12.29
C VAL A 74 15.04 -5.12 -12.77
N GLU A 75 15.98 -5.35 -11.86
CA GLU A 75 17.34 -5.79 -12.19
C GLU A 75 17.37 -7.14 -12.90
N THR A 76 16.47 -8.07 -12.54
CA THR A 76 16.33 -9.37 -13.21
C THR A 76 15.94 -9.18 -14.68
N PHE A 77 15.02 -8.26 -14.98
CA PHE A 77 14.64 -7.91 -16.34
C PHE A 77 15.78 -7.24 -17.12
N ILE A 78 16.54 -6.34 -16.46
CA ILE A 78 17.73 -5.72 -17.05
C ILE A 78 18.76 -6.78 -17.43
N ALA A 79 19.10 -7.68 -16.51
CA ALA A 79 20.03 -8.78 -16.72
C ALA A 79 19.57 -9.77 -17.79
N SER A 80 18.25 -9.94 -17.95
CA SER A 80 17.63 -10.80 -18.97
C SER A 80 17.58 -10.17 -20.37
N GLY A 81 18.12 -8.96 -20.54
CA GLY A 81 18.29 -8.33 -21.85
C GLY A 81 17.52 -7.04 -22.06
N ALA A 82 16.77 -6.53 -21.08
CA ALA A 82 16.12 -5.23 -21.22
C ALA A 82 17.14 -4.07 -21.33
N GLY A 83 18.33 -4.25 -20.76
CA GLY A 83 19.47 -3.32 -20.90
C GLY A 83 19.36 -2.00 -20.14
N ASN A 84 18.16 -1.57 -19.76
CA ASN A 84 17.92 -0.40 -18.90
C ASN A 84 16.56 -0.50 -18.16
N ARG A 85 16.38 0.34 -17.12
CA ARG A 85 15.16 0.40 -16.29
C ARG A 85 13.89 0.65 -17.11
N LYS A 86 13.91 1.64 -18.02
CA LYS A 86 12.74 1.98 -18.84
C LYS A 86 12.21 0.76 -19.60
N THR A 87 13.11 0.03 -20.27
CA THR A 87 12.75 -1.17 -21.01
C THR A 87 12.31 -2.32 -20.09
N ALA A 88 12.95 -2.47 -18.91
CA ALA A 88 12.57 -3.46 -17.92
C ALA A 88 11.15 -3.23 -17.39
N LEU A 89 10.85 -2.01 -16.92
CA LEU A 89 9.51 -1.62 -16.46
C LEU A 89 8.43 -1.84 -17.52
N ARG A 90 8.75 -1.50 -18.78
CA ARG A 90 7.86 -1.77 -19.91
C ARG A 90 7.59 -3.25 -20.09
N TRP A 91 8.62 -4.10 -20.04
CA TRP A 91 8.46 -5.55 -20.16
C TRP A 91 7.66 -6.12 -18.99
N MET A 92 7.89 -5.63 -17.77
CA MET A 92 7.13 -6.04 -16.59
C MET A 92 5.64 -5.71 -16.72
N LEU A 93 5.29 -4.53 -17.26
CA LEU A 93 3.90 -4.17 -17.56
C LEU A 93 3.30 -5.03 -18.68
N LEU A 94 4.01 -5.21 -19.80
CA LEU A 94 3.56 -6.00 -20.95
C LEU A 94 3.30 -7.48 -20.61
N LEU A 95 4.13 -8.05 -19.73
CA LEU A 95 3.98 -9.42 -19.25
C LEU A 95 3.00 -9.53 -18.08
N SER A 96 2.56 -8.41 -17.50
CA SER A 96 1.50 -8.43 -16.50
C SER A 96 0.17 -8.79 -17.16
N GLU A 97 -0.70 -9.48 -16.44
CA GLU A 97 -2.06 -9.81 -16.92
C GLU A 97 -3.00 -8.59 -16.95
N LEU A 98 -2.48 -7.37 -16.79
CA LEU A 98 -3.30 -6.16 -16.80
C LEU A 98 -3.78 -5.84 -18.21
N GLU A 99 -5.07 -5.61 -18.33
CA GLU A 99 -5.67 -4.98 -19.49
C GLU A 99 -5.58 -3.47 -19.27
N LEU A 100 -4.50 -2.85 -19.78
CA LEU A 100 -4.31 -1.42 -19.67
C LEU A 100 -5.31 -0.67 -20.58
N ASP A 101 -6.19 0.14 -19.99
CA ASP A 101 -7.00 1.12 -20.69
C ASP A 101 -6.25 2.46 -20.78
N GLU A 102 -6.07 2.97 -22.00
CA GLU A 102 -5.40 4.25 -22.26
C GLU A 102 -6.15 5.47 -21.66
N ASN A 103 -7.41 5.29 -21.27
CA ASN A 103 -8.24 6.32 -20.65
C ASN A 103 -8.34 6.16 -19.13
N ASP A 104 -7.76 5.09 -18.55
CA ASP A 104 -7.84 4.84 -17.11
C ASP A 104 -6.45 4.73 -16.44
N PRO A 105 -5.94 5.82 -15.86
CA PRO A 105 -4.69 5.79 -15.11
C PRO A 105 -4.74 4.88 -13.86
N GLN A 106 -5.92 4.42 -13.43
CA GLN A 106 -6.06 3.52 -12.28
C GLN A 106 -5.42 2.15 -12.51
N ASP A 107 -5.24 1.71 -13.76
CA ASP A 107 -4.61 0.42 -14.04
C ASP A 107 -3.14 0.39 -13.64
N ILE A 108 -2.43 1.51 -13.86
CA ILE A 108 -1.02 1.68 -13.45
C ILE A 108 -0.94 1.73 -11.92
N GLU A 109 -1.82 2.51 -11.28
CA GLU A 109 -1.88 2.58 -9.81
C GLU A 109 -2.17 1.20 -9.21
N HIS A 110 -3.09 0.44 -9.81
CA HIS A 110 -3.42 -0.91 -9.38
C HIS A 110 -2.25 -1.88 -9.53
N TRP A 111 -1.47 -1.77 -10.61
CA TRP A 111 -0.25 -2.55 -10.78
C TRP A 111 0.76 -2.26 -9.66
N VAL A 112 1.05 -0.98 -9.41
CA VAL A 112 1.99 -0.54 -8.37
C VAL A 112 1.48 -0.92 -6.97
N TRP A 113 0.16 -0.91 -6.76
CA TRP A 113 -0.47 -1.38 -5.53
C TRP A 113 -0.27 -2.88 -5.30
N LYS A 114 -0.40 -3.71 -6.35
CA LYS A 114 -0.11 -5.15 -6.26
C LYS A 114 1.34 -5.45 -5.87
N LYS A 115 2.27 -4.54 -6.15
CA LYS A 115 3.67 -4.61 -5.72
C LYS A 115 3.88 -4.15 -4.27
N GLY A 116 2.85 -3.70 -3.57
CA GLY A 116 2.92 -3.28 -2.16
C GLY A 116 3.53 -1.89 -1.93
N ILE A 117 3.87 -1.15 -2.98
CA ILE A 117 4.66 0.09 -2.89
C ILE A 117 3.89 1.36 -3.22
N LEU A 118 2.62 1.30 -3.68
CA LEU A 118 1.86 2.48 -4.13
C LEU A 118 1.84 3.63 -3.12
N PHE A 119 1.69 3.32 -1.83
CA PHE A 119 1.58 4.33 -0.79
C PHE A 119 2.94 4.84 -0.27
N THR A 120 4.04 4.49 -0.93
CA THR A 120 5.37 5.08 -0.70
C THR A 120 5.62 6.26 -1.65
N ASP A 121 6.60 7.12 -1.33
CA ASP A 121 7.00 8.20 -2.25
C ASP A 121 7.52 7.63 -3.57
N THR A 122 8.38 6.61 -3.50
CA THR A 122 8.93 5.92 -4.66
C THR A 122 7.85 5.27 -5.53
N GLY A 123 6.84 4.64 -4.93
CA GLY A 123 5.71 4.06 -5.67
C GLY A 123 4.87 5.12 -6.39
N ARG A 124 4.64 6.28 -5.77
CA ARG A 124 3.95 7.41 -6.42
C ARG A 124 4.75 8.00 -7.58
N GLU A 125 6.08 8.04 -7.46
CA GLU A 125 6.96 8.43 -8.56
C GLU A 125 6.96 7.41 -9.70
N LEU A 126 6.96 6.11 -9.36
CA LEU A 126 6.89 5.02 -10.32
C LEU A 126 5.62 5.09 -11.17
N VAL A 127 4.45 5.39 -10.59
CA VAL A 127 3.20 5.58 -11.37
C VAL A 127 3.40 6.62 -12.49
N LYS A 128 4.05 7.75 -12.18
CA LYS A 128 4.34 8.81 -13.15
C LYS A 128 5.35 8.36 -14.20
N GLU A 129 6.37 7.60 -13.79
CA GLU A 129 7.35 7.01 -14.71
C GLU A 129 6.68 6.07 -15.72
N LEU A 130 5.80 5.18 -15.25
CA LEU A 130 5.06 4.23 -16.08
C LEU A 130 4.07 4.93 -17.03
N ASP A 131 3.33 5.92 -16.53
CA ASP A 131 2.42 6.74 -17.35
C ASP A 131 3.17 7.43 -18.50
N HIS A 132 4.34 7.99 -18.21
CA HIS A 132 5.20 8.58 -19.22
C HIS A 132 5.71 7.54 -20.24
N ILE A 133 6.12 6.35 -19.78
CA ILE A 133 6.58 5.26 -20.66
C ILE A 133 5.49 4.85 -21.65
N LEU A 134 4.25 4.68 -21.17
CA LEU A 134 3.11 4.26 -21.99
C LEU A 134 2.69 5.37 -22.98
N SER A 135 2.70 6.63 -22.52
CA SER A 135 2.36 7.79 -23.35
C SER A 135 3.34 8.02 -24.51
N GLN A 136 4.63 7.71 -24.33
CA GLN A 136 5.67 7.99 -25.35
C GLN A 136 5.75 6.95 -26.48
N GLU A 137 5.31 5.70 -26.28
CA GLU A 137 5.53 4.61 -27.24
C GLU A 137 4.30 4.23 -28.09
N MET A 138 3.27 5.08 -28.12
CA MET A 138 2.04 4.91 -28.92
C MET A 138 1.31 3.60 -28.56
N TRP A 139 0.29 3.71 -27.73
CA TRP A 139 -0.60 2.65 -27.20
C TRP A 139 -0.93 1.50 -28.17
N GLN A 140 -1.06 1.82 -29.47
CA GLN A 140 -1.24 0.87 -30.57
C GLN A 140 -0.14 -0.23 -30.63
N THR A 141 1.14 0.14 -30.41
CA THR A 141 2.28 -0.80 -30.49
C THR A 141 2.30 -1.75 -29.29
N VAL A 142 1.99 -1.23 -28.10
CA VAL A 142 1.93 -1.99 -26.84
C VAL A 142 0.79 -3.00 -26.91
N GLN A 143 -0.41 -2.58 -27.30
CA GLN A 143 -1.58 -3.45 -27.48
C GLN A 143 -1.34 -4.52 -28.56
N MET A 144 -0.74 -4.14 -29.69
CA MET A 144 -0.41 -5.09 -30.75
C MET A 144 0.59 -6.16 -30.29
N ASN A 145 1.61 -5.79 -29.49
CA ASN A 145 2.56 -6.74 -28.93
C ASN A 145 1.92 -7.65 -27.86
N ILE A 146 1.06 -7.12 -27.00
CA ILE A 146 0.30 -7.92 -26.01
C ILE A 146 -0.60 -8.93 -26.75
N LYS A 147 -1.34 -8.48 -27.77
CA LYS A 147 -2.19 -9.35 -28.58
C LYS A 147 -1.40 -10.45 -29.27
N LEU A 148 -0.27 -10.11 -29.91
CA LEU A 148 0.60 -11.09 -30.57
C LEU A 148 1.18 -12.10 -29.57
N ALA A 149 1.58 -11.66 -28.36
CA ALA A 149 2.10 -12.55 -27.32
C ALA A 149 1.03 -13.54 -26.83
N LYS A 150 -0.22 -13.11 -26.67
CA LYS A 150 -1.36 -13.97 -26.30
C LYS A 150 -1.76 -14.95 -27.40
N GLU A 151 -1.56 -14.60 -28.67
CA GLU A 151 -1.87 -15.46 -29.83
C GLU A 151 -0.75 -16.45 -30.17
N SER A 152 0.46 -16.27 -29.61
CA SER A 152 1.65 -17.10 -29.88
C SER A 152 1.90 -18.19 -28.84
N GLY A 153 1.09 -18.28 -27.79
CA GLY A 153 1.11 -19.32 -26.75
C GLY A 153 -0.11 -20.20 -26.83
#